data_AF-A0A1I2EZX2-F1
#
_entry.id   AF-A0A1I2EZX2-F1
#
_cell.length_a   1.000
_cell.length_b   1.000
_cell.length_c   1.000
_cell.angle_alpha   90.00
_cell.angle_beta   90.00
_cell.angle_gamma   90.00
#
_symmetry.space_group_name_H-M   'P 1'
#
loop_
_entity.id
_entity.type
_entity.pdbx_description
1 polymer ?
#
loop_
_entity_poly.entity_id
_entity_poly.type
_entity_poly.pdbx_seq_one_letter_code
_entity_poly.pdbx_strand_id
1 'polypeptide(L)'
;MDMARRPCRFGPVLSVILSLAACTAPPPPPADARPAAPPPPPVQVRVGVACPGDAGELEAEVAVPVEEALARLPAVRQLHTRSDDGRVDVVATLGHAGALEAVHDVLTGVASHLPAAAEHPVIHRLDGVVPALAIATRREFADPVRTALERTAGVGRVDRCGVGEPRLAVVLDRTRLAGVAIDGLVAAVTAALADPDPAPLFERLAAVPLGASLQLRDVAALQKDLRPPPCRAYTARGPVALVTAFTQTGAEPLDVAARARPHAVDLVSPTADFFADAIPEDTELAILAAALPPRDDLGSSLATCLAAVPDLPAWALTVADPAPGEPHARVRLLVGLSTTFPIGHVRNALSQCAGTSQVAVLAPRAHADHALSLHVQGPDPDLRAGLARRLAERLAGLPGVTGLRVRAPGPGSLRVELRRDELAARGVSVDAAVTAVRLAGGPLTVDGPPPPGGLRPEPDLAVDIDMLDRTGPIDQLVRQLHVAAPAGPIPVSDLVRVQASSGGPLERIDRVPTVAVEVRLRSAADGDAVRRAINGLELPPGFVVVQGGELPDIEP
;
A
#
# COMPACT_ATOMS: atom_id res chain seq x y z
N MET A 1 38.81 35.62 -58.96
CA MET A 1 38.41 36.33 -57.72
C MET A 1 38.43 35.30 -56.61
N ASP A 2 39.58 35.18 -55.95
CA ASP A 2 39.86 34.21 -54.90
C ASP A 2 39.60 34.84 -53.53
N MET A 3 38.76 34.21 -52.71
CA MET A 3 38.54 34.56 -51.31
C MET A 3 39.27 33.55 -50.41
N ALA A 4 40.41 33.98 -49.87
CA ALA A 4 41.19 33.23 -48.89
C ALA A 4 40.65 33.44 -47.46
N ARG A 5 40.26 32.35 -46.80
CA ARG A 5 39.93 32.27 -45.37
C ARG A 5 41.20 32.36 -44.53
N ARG A 6 41.24 33.26 -43.54
CA ARG A 6 42.26 33.28 -42.47
C ARG A 6 41.69 32.66 -41.19
N PRO A 7 42.42 31.76 -40.49
CA PRO A 7 42.01 31.27 -39.19
C PRO A 7 42.46 32.23 -38.07
N CYS A 8 41.50 32.67 -37.24
CA CYS A 8 41.81 33.40 -36.01
C CYS A 8 42.27 32.42 -34.93
N ARG A 9 43.56 32.50 -34.55
CA ARG A 9 44.13 31.85 -33.36
C ARG A 9 43.86 32.74 -32.14
N PHE A 10 42.83 32.43 -31.35
CA PHE A 10 42.52 33.05 -30.04
C PHE A 10 42.46 32.01 -28.91
N GLY A 11 43.28 30.95 -28.98
CA GLY A 11 43.21 29.78 -28.10
C GLY A 11 43.88 29.85 -26.71
N PRO A 12 45.05 30.48 -26.50
CA PRO A 12 45.77 30.30 -25.23
C PRO A 12 45.51 31.38 -24.16
N VAL A 13 45.07 32.58 -24.53
CA VAL A 13 44.98 33.71 -23.58
C VAL A 13 43.76 33.60 -22.66
N LEU A 14 42.62 33.10 -23.16
CA LEU A 14 41.41 32.95 -22.35
C LEU A 14 41.57 31.86 -21.27
N SER A 15 42.33 30.81 -21.56
CA SER A 15 42.59 29.70 -20.62
C SER A 15 43.47 30.14 -19.43
N VAL A 16 44.43 31.04 -19.68
CA VAL A 16 45.29 31.59 -18.62
C VAL A 16 44.51 32.59 -17.74
N ILE A 17 43.61 33.40 -18.32
CA ILE A 17 42.79 34.34 -17.55
C ILE A 17 41.78 33.60 -16.65
N LEU A 18 41.17 32.52 -17.13
CA LEU A 18 40.27 31.69 -16.31
C LEU A 18 41.02 30.96 -15.18
N SER A 19 42.26 30.53 -15.43
CA SER A 19 43.09 29.88 -14.40
C SER A 19 43.56 30.86 -13.32
N LEU A 20 43.85 32.12 -13.68
CA LEU A 20 44.26 33.16 -12.73
C LEU A 20 43.07 33.73 -11.93
N ALA A 21 41.87 33.81 -12.51
CA ALA A 21 40.66 34.22 -11.80
C ALA A 21 40.22 33.19 -10.74
N ALA A 22 40.55 31.90 -10.92
CA ALA A 22 40.31 30.88 -9.90
C ALA A 22 41.21 31.04 -8.65
N CYS A 23 42.34 31.75 -8.77
CA CYS A 23 43.28 31.97 -7.66
C CYS A 23 42.94 33.21 -6.81
N THR A 24 41.99 34.06 -7.24
CA THR A 24 41.55 35.26 -6.50
C THR A 24 40.16 35.13 -5.89
N ALA A 25 39.63 33.91 -5.82
CA ALA A 25 38.39 33.64 -5.09
C ALA A 25 38.55 34.12 -3.64
N PRO A 26 37.64 34.96 -3.11
CA PRO A 26 37.70 35.40 -1.73
C PRO A 26 37.73 34.19 -0.80
N PRO A 27 38.47 34.25 0.33
CA PRO A 27 38.48 33.16 1.30
C PRO A 27 37.03 32.80 1.67
N PRO A 28 36.71 31.51 1.82
CA PRO A 28 35.38 31.11 2.24
C PRO A 28 35.02 31.88 3.52
N PRO A 29 33.78 32.35 3.66
CA PRO A 29 33.37 33.09 4.84
C PRO A 29 33.71 32.29 6.11
N PRO A 30 34.08 32.97 7.21
CA PRO A 30 34.40 32.30 8.46
C PRO A 30 33.29 31.33 8.84
N ALA A 31 33.65 30.16 9.37
CA ALA A 31 32.71 29.07 9.65
C ALA A 31 31.48 29.51 10.48
N ASP A 32 31.65 30.54 11.32
CA ASP A 32 30.61 31.12 12.18
C ASP A 32 29.58 31.99 11.44
N ALA A 33 29.81 32.34 10.16
CA ALA A 33 28.88 33.12 9.34
C ALA A 33 27.99 32.25 8.42
N ARG A 34 28.15 30.92 8.43
CA ARG A 34 27.19 30.03 7.75
C ARG A 34 25.87 30.09 8.54
N PRO A 35 24.73 30.41 7.91
CA PRO A 35 23.44 30.23 8.57
C PRO A 35 23.38 28.80 9.09
N ALA A 36 22.96 28.64 10.35
CA ALA A 36 22.79 27.31 10.94
C ALA A 36 21.99 26.45 9.95
N ALA A 37 22.52 25.28 9.62
CA ALA A 37 21.84 24.36 8.72
C ALA A 37 20.40 24.17 9.23
N PRO A 38 19.39 24.18 8.35
CA PRO A 38 18.03 23.90 8.78
C PRO A 38 18.02 22.58 9.57
N PRO A 39 17.24 22.49 10.66
CA PRO A 39 17.15 21.25 11.41
C PRO A 39 16.77 20.11 10.45
N PRO A 40 17.34 18.91 10.63
CA PRO A 40 17.02 17.78 9.77
C PRO A 40 15.50 17.52 9.79
N PRO A 41 14.93 17.05 8.68
CA PRO A 41 13.52 16.71 8.64
C PRO A 41 13.18 15.69 9.74
N PRO A 42 11.97 15.75 10.31
CA PRO A 42 11.57 14.77 11.30
C PRO A 42 11.57 13.36 10.70
N VAL A 43 11.96 12.40 11.52
CA VAL A 43 11.92 10.97 11.17
C VAL A 43 10.52 10.47 11.43
N GLN A 44 9.97 9.65 10.54
CA GLN A 44 8.65 9.07 10.69
C GLN A 44 8.72 7.55 10.64
N VAL A 45 8.02 6.93 11.56
CA VAL A 45 7.99 5.48 11.67
C VAL A 45 6.54 5.04 11.69
N ARG A 46 6.17 4.14 10.77
CA ARG A 46 4.89 3.44 10.76
C ARG A 46 5.05 2.12 11.49
N VAL A 47 4.16 1.87 12.43
CA VAL A 47 4.05 0.62 13.17
C VAL A 47 2.75 -0.04 12.71
N GLY A 48 2.87 -1.11 11.93
CA GLY A 48 1.73 -1.90 11.48
C GLY A 48 1.52 -3.11 12.39
N VAL A 49 0.28 -3.35 12.79
CA VAL A 49 -0.13 -4.55 13.52
C VAL A 49 -1.33 -5.17 12.82
N ALA A 50 -1.17 -6.35 12.25
CA ALA A 50 -2.28 -7.13 11.73
C ALA A 50 -2.92 -7.91 12.89
N CYS A 51 -4.23 -7.83 13.03
CA CYS A 51 -4.97 -8.53 14.08
C CYS A 51 -6.42 -8.70 13.63
N PRO A 52 -7.00 -9.91 13.69
CA PRO A 52 -8.40 -10.10 13.37
C PRO A 52 -9.30 -9.29 14.31
N GLY A 53 -10.22 -8.51 13.77
CA GLY A 53 -11.15 -7.69 14.56
C GLY A 53 -11.76 -6.59 13.69
N ASP A 54 -12.85 -5.99 14.17
CA ASP A 54 -13.37 -4.75 13.58
C ASP A 54 -12.54 -3.55 14.03
N ALA A 55 -12.64 -2.43 13.29
CA ALA A 55 -11.86 -1.23 13.58
C ALA A 55 -11.98 -0.73 15.04
N GLY A 56 -13.14 -0.89 15.69
CA GLY A 56 -13.37 -0.44 17.07
C GLY A 56 -12.74 -1.35 18.12
N GLU A 57 -12.84 -2.67 17.94
CA GLU A 57 -12.13 -3.66 18.74
C GLU A 57 -10.62 -3.45 18.65
N LEU A 58 -10.11 -3.27 17.42
CA LEU A 58 -8.69 -3.02 17.18
C LEU A 58 -8.21 -1.66 17.70
N GLU A 59 -9.05 -0.63 17.67
CA GLU A 59 -8.75 0.64 18.33
C GLU A 59 -8.46 0.41 19.82
N ALA A 60 -9.37 -0.28 20.50
CA ALA A 60 -9.30 -0.48 21.95
C ALA A 60 -8.19 -1.45 22.39
N GLU A 61 -8.04 -2.58 21.69
CA GLU A 61 -7.16 -3.67 22.11
C GLU A 61 -5.75 -3.60 21.53
N VAL A 62 -5.55 -2.91 20.41
CA VAL A 62 -4.25 -2.83 19.72
C VAL A 62 -3.75 -1.41 19.63
N ALA A 63 -4.56 -0.50 19.07
CA ALA A 63 -4.12 0.86 18.80
C ALA A 63 -3.79 1.63 20.08
N VAL A 64 -4.69 1.65 21.06
CA VAL A 64 -4.50 2.36 22.33
C VAL A 64 -3.26 1.87 23.09
N PRO A 65 -3.03 0.55 23.31
CA PRO A 65 -1.81 0.08 23.95
C PRO A 65 -0.52 0.45 23.22
N VAL A 66 -0.51 0.39 21.88
CA VAL A 66 0.66 0.78 21.06
C VAL A 66 0.91 2.28 21.18
N GLU A 67 -0.13 3.11 21.06
CA GLU A 67 -0.03 4.57 21.22
C GLU A 67 0.49 4.96 22.61
N GLU A 68 -0.06 4.36 23.67
CA GLU A 68 0.35 4.65 25.04
C GLU A 68 1.81 4.34 25.30
N ALA A 69 2.31 3.27 24.69
CA ALA A 69 3.70 2.89 24.81
C ALA A 69 4.62 3.84 24.04
N LEU A 70 4.29 4.15 22.79
CA LEU A 70 5.05 5.10 21.97
C LEU A 70 5.03 6.50 22.58
N ALA A 71 3.91 6.95 23.15
CA ALA A 71 3.78 8.27 23.78
C ALA A 71 4.68 8.44 25.02
N ARG A 72 5.22 7.36 25.61
CA ARG A 72 6.20 7.43 26.71
C ARG A 72 7.60 7.80 26.23
N LEU A 73 7.88 7.66 24.94
CA LEU A 73 9.17 8.00 24.36
C LEU A 73 9.30 9.52 24.25
N PRO A 74 10.30 10.16 24.89
CA PRO A 74 10.49 11.61 24.82
C PRO A 74 10.73 12.13 23.39
N ALA A 75 11.18 11.26 22.49
CA ALA A 75 11.44 11.60 21.10
C ALA A 75 10.19 11.66 20.22
N VAL A 76 9.05 11.11 20.67
CA VAL A 76 7.80 11.13 19.89
C VAL A 76 7.16 12.52 20.02
N ARG A 77 7.01 13.19 18.87
CA ARG A 77 6.42 14.54 18.77
C ARG A 77 4.92 14.50 18.44
N GLN A 78 4.53 13.53 17.64
CA GLN A 78 3.17 13.38 17.16
C GLN A 78 2.89 11.90 16.88
N LEU A 79 1.67 11.47 17.19
CA LEU A 79 1.13 10.17 16.81
C LEU A 79 -0.08 10.37 15.91
N HIS A 80 -0.10 9.65 14.80
CA HIS A 80 -1.27 9.50 13.97
C HIS A 80 -1.60 8.02 13.85
N THR A 81 -2.81 7.64 14.18
CA THR A 81 -3.22 6.24 14.20
C THR A 81 -4.42 6.04 13.33
N ARG A 82 -4.42 4.94 12.58
CA ARG A 82 -5.55 4.48 11.80
C ARG A 82 -5.83 3.03 12.16
N SER A 83 -7.07 2.75 12.50
CA SER A 83 -7.59 1.40 12.73
C SER A 83 -8.58 1.07 11.62
N ASP A 84 -8.24 0.09 10.80
CA ASP A 84 -9.11 -0.51 9.80
C ASP A 84 -9.56 -1.90 10.28
N ASP A 85 -10.47 -2.55 9.56
CA ASP A 85 -10.81 -3.94 9.86
C ASP A 85 -9.58 -4.84 9.62
N GLY A 86 -9.19 -5.60 10.64
CA GLY A 86 -8.06 -6.53 10.56
C GLY A 86 -6.67 -5.92 10.74
N ARG A 87 -6.52 -4.59 10.86
CA ARG A 87 -5.21 -3.93 10.94
C ARG A 87 -5.22 -2.58 11.65
N VAL A 88 -4.13 -2.29 12.34
CA VAL A 88 -3.82 -0.97 12.90
C VAL A 88 -2.50 -0.46 12.35
N ASP A 89 -2.45 0.79 11.92
CA ASP A 89 -1.23 1.50 11.56
C ASP A 89 -1.05 2.74 12.44
N VAL A 90 0.07 2.80 13.18
CA VAL A 90 0.47 3.94 14.02
C VAL A 90 1.69 4.61 13.41
N VAL A 91 1.54 5.84 12.95
CA VAL A 91 2.64 6.68 12.46
C VAL A 91 3.13 7.61 13.58
N ALA A 92 4.35 7.37 14.03
CA ALA A 92 5.05 8.20 14.99
C ALA A 92 6.01 9.15 14.28
N THR A 93 5.85 10.46 14.53
CA THR A 93 6.83 11.47 14.13
C THR A 93 7.84 11.65 15.26
N LEU A 94 9.10 11.30 14.98
CA LEU A 94 10.22 11.32 15.89
C LEU A 94 11.05 12.60 15.74
N GLY A 95 11.58 13.10 16.85
CA GLY A 95 12.44 14.27 16.89
C GLY A 95 13.84 14.05 16.30
N HIS A 96 14.29 12.80 16.18
CA HIS A 96 15.59 12.42 15.59
C HIS A 96 15.65 10.93 15.23
N ALA A 97 16.54 10.57 14.30
CA ALA A 97 16.71 9.19 13.82
C ALA A 97 17.15 8.19 14.89
N GLY A 98 17.96 8.61 15.86
CA GLY A 98 18.45 7.74 16.95
C GLY A 98 17.36 7.20 17.89
N ALA A 99 16.11 7.63 17.73
CA ALA A 99 14.99 7.13 18.53
C ALA A 99 14.41 5.80 18.01
N LEU A 100 14.85 5.30 16.84
CA LEU A 100 14.32 4.08 16.25
C LEU A 100 14.54 2.83 17.12
N GLU A 101 15.71 2.72 17.75
CA GLU A 101 16.02 1.62 18.68
C GLU A 101 15.08 1.64 19.89
N ALA A 102 14.84 2.82 20.46
CA ALA A 102 13.90 2.98 21.56
C ALA A 102 12.45 2.64 21.16
N VAL A 103 12.04 2.93 19.92
CA VAL A 103 10.75 2.49 19.38
C VAL A 103 10.68 0.97 19.32
N HIS A 104 11.74 0.30 18.85
CA HIS A 104 11.81 -1.16 18.82
C HIS A 104 11.67 -1.77 20.22
N ASP A 105 12.48 -1.31 21.18
CA ASP A 105 12.49 -1.82 22.55
C ASP A 105 11.11 -1.69 23.23
N VAL A 106 10.44 -0.54 23.04
CA VAL A 106 9.11 -0.29 23.58
C VAL A 106 8.07 -1.23 22.95
N LEU A 107 8.12 -1.44 21.64
CA LEU A 107 7.16 -2.30 20.94
C LEU A 107 7.35 -3.78 21.28
N THR A 108 8.59 -4.23 21.52
CA THR A 108 8.86 -5.58 22.05
C THR A 108 8.17 -5.80 23.40
N GLY A 109 8.16 -4.78 24.28
CA GLY A 109 7.44 -4.84 25.55
C GLY A 109 5.92 -4.90 25.40
N VAL A 110 5.37 -4.10 24.47
CA VAL A 110 3.92 -4.06 24.19
C VAL A 110 3.39 -5.36 23.62
N ALA A 111 4.19 -6.08 22.82
CA ALA A 111 3.75 -7.32 22.18
C ALA A 111 3.16 -8.35 23.16
N SER A 112 3.61 -8.35 24.43
CA SER A 112 3.07 -9.21 25.49
C SER A 112 1.68 -8.81 26.02
N HIS A 113 1.25 -7.60 25.74
CA HIS A 113 -0.04 -7.02 26.15
C HIS A 113 -1.07 -7.00 25.01
N LEU A 114 -0.64 -7.28 23.77
CA LEU A 114 -1.53 -7.36 22.62
C LEU A 114 -2.36 -8.67 22.68
N PRO A 115 -3.53 -8.71 22.02
CA PRO A 115 -4.31 -9.93 21.87
C PRO A 115 -3.46 -11.07 21.31
N ALA A 116 -3.70 -12.30 21.75
CA ALA A 116 -2.93 -13.47 21.30
C ALA A 116 -3.01 -13.72 19.78
N ALA A 117 -4.04 -13.17 19.11
CA ALA A 117 -4.21 -13.25 17.66
C ALA A 117 -3.52 -12.11 16.90
N ALA A 118 -2.98 -11.10 17.58
CA ALA A 118 -2.24 -10.02 16.95
C ALA A 118 -0.86 -10.51 16.50
N GLU A 119 -0.47 -10.17 15.27
CA GLU A 119 0.89 -10.36 14.80
C GLU A 119 1.86 -9.43 15.54
N HIS A 120 3.15 -9.75 15.50
CA HIS A 120 4.17 -8.88 16.06
C HIS A 120 4.17 -7.53 15.35
N PRO A 121 4.30 -6.39 16.07
CA PRO A 121 4.36 -5.08 15.44
C PRO A 121 5.50 -4.99 14.42
N VAL A 122 5.16 -4.63 13.19
CA VAL A 122 6.12 -4.44 12.10
C VAL A 122 6.44 -2.96 11.98
N ILE A 123 7.72 -2.63 12.10
CA ILE A 123 8.21 -1.26 12.07
C ILE A 123 8.70 -0.93 10.65
N HIS A 124 8.06 0.02 10.01
CA HIS A 124 8.48 0.59 8.72
C HIS A 124 8.93 2.03 8.92
N ARG A 125 10.13 2.34 8.46
CA ARG A 125 10.59 3.74 8.40
C ARG A 125 9.99 4.42 7.18
N LEU A 126 9.36 5.57 7.38
CA LEU A 126 8.69 6.36 6.34
C LEU A 126 9.56 7.50 5.82
N ASP A 127 10.59 7.92 6.55
CA ASP A 127 11.37 9.10 6.14
C ASP A 127 12.15 8.86 4.85
N GLY A 128 11.69 9.56 3.81
CA GLY A 128 12.50 10.08 2.72
C GLY A 128 13.30 9.03 1.98
N VAL A 129 12.78 7.80 1.88
CA VAL A 129 13.43 6.79 1.05
C VAL A 129 13.22 7.19 -0.40
N VAL A 130 14.16 7.99 -0.90
CA VAL A 130 14.15 8.44 -2.28
C VAL A 130 14.44 7.20 -3.13
N PRO A 131 13.55 6.83 -4.05
CA PRO A 131 13.89 5.77 -4.99
C PRO A 131 15.13 6.24 -5.75
N ALA A 132 16.23 5.48 -5.67
CA ALA A 132 17.46 5.80 -6.37
C ALA A 132 17.35 5.40 -7.85
N LEU A 133 16.68 4.27 -8.09
CA LEU A 133 16.60 3.66 -9.40
C LEU A 133 15.34 2.81 -9.51
N ALA A 134 14.61 2.92 -10.61
CA ALA A 134 13.49 2.03 -10.93
C ALA A 134 13.73 1.41 -12.31
N ILE A 135 13.58 0.09 -12.41
CA ILE A 135 13.85 -0.69 -13.62
C ILE A 135 12.59 -1.44 -14.03
N ALA A 136 12.08 -1.10 -15.21
CA ALA A 136 11.05 -1.87 -15.89
C ALA A 136 11.71 -3.03 -16.66
N THR A 137 11.21 -4.25 -16.46
CA THR A 137 11.76 -5.47 -17.05
C THR A 137 10.66 -6.50 -17.31
N ARG A 138 11.00 -7.61 -17.99
CA ARG A 138 10.10 -8.75 -18.10
C ARG A 138 10.07 -9.52 -16.77
N ARG A 139 8.94 -10.18 -16.47
CA ARG A 139 8.68 -10.82 -15.17
C ARG A 139 9.78 -11.83 -14.78
N GLU A 140 10.29 -12.58 -15.75
CA GLU A 140 11.34 -13.58 -15.56
C GLU A 140 12.70 -13.00 -15.09
N PHE A 141 12.93 -11.69 -15.25
CA PHE A 141 14.17 -11.03 -14.83
C PHE A 141 14.04 -10.23 -13.54
N ALA A 142 12.84 -10.09 -12.97
CA ALA A 142 12.63 -9.26 -11.79
C ALA A 142 13.45 -9.74 -10.58
N ASP A 143 13.58 -11.05 -10.40
CA ASP A 143 14.29 -11.64 -9.26
C ASP A 143 15.82 -11.56 -9.39
N PRO A 144 16.40 -11.89 -10.56
CA PRO A 144 17.80 -11.57 -10.83
C PRO A 144 18.14 -10.10 -10.60
N VAL A 145 17.31 -9.18 -11.13
CA VAL A 145 17.54 -7.73 -10.99
C VAL A 145 17.46 -7.31 -9.53
N ARG A 146 16.43 -7.74 -8.78
CA ARG A 146 16.30 -7.46 -7.34
C ARG A 146 17.57 -7.89 -6.59
N THR A 147 17.99 -9.14 -6.80
CA THR A 147 19.14 -9.71 -6.10
C THR A 147 20.44 -8.95 -6.41
N ALA A 148 20.60 -8.44 -7.63
CA ALA A 148 21.74 -7.60 -8.01
C ALA A 148 21.70 -6.22 -7.33
N LEU A 149 20.52 -5.59 -7.25
CA LEU A 149 20.34 -4.30 -6.60
C LEU A 149 20.55 -4.38 -5.08
N GLU A 150 20.03 -5.43 -4.42
CA GLU A 150 20.21 -5.66 -2.97
C GLU A 150 21.68 -5.76 -2.57
N ARG A 151 22.56 -6.19 -3.47
CA ARG A 151 24.02 -6.28 -3.25
C ARG A 151 24.76 -4.97 -3.50
N THR A 152 24.09 -3.95 -4.02
CA THR A 152 24.74 -2.68 -4.40
C THR A 152 24.92 -1.78 -3.18
N ALA A 153 26.14 -1.26 -2.97
CA ALA A 153 26.46 -0.39 -1.85
C ALA A 153 25.61 0.90 -1.85
N GLY A 154 24.93 1.14 -0.72
CA GLY A 154 24.02 2.26 -0.50
C GLY A 154 22.56 2.00 -0.88
N VAL A 155 22.22 0.82 -1.40
CA VAL A 155 20.83 0.37 -1.54
C VAL A 155 20.34 -0.17 -0.19
N GLY A 156 19.23 0.36 0.31
CA GLY A 156 18.66 0.01 1.61
C GLY A 156 17.44 -0.89 1.50
N ARG A 157 16.66 -0.73 0.44
CA ARG A 157 15.48 -1.54 0.15
C ARG A 157 15.33 -1.74 -1.36
N VAL A 158 14.80 -2.88 -1.78
CA VAL A 158 14.42 -3.12 -3.17
C VAL A 158 13.00 -3.67 -3.21
N ASP A 159 12.10 -2.90 -3.80
CA ASP A 159 10.70 -3.28 -3.97
C ASP A 159 10.47 -3.85 -5.37
N ARG A 160 9.50 -4.77 -5.49
CA ARG A 160 9.08 -5.36 -6.79
C ARG A 160 7.59 -5.12 -6.99
N CYS A 161 7.22 -4.81 -8.22
CA CYS A 161 5.84 -4.60 -8.65
C CYS A 161 5.58 -5.30 -9.98
N GLY A 162 4.36 -5.77 -10.24
CA GLY A 162 3.98 -6.42 -11.50
C GLY A 162 4.45 -7.87 -11.65
N VAL A 163 4.99 -8.47 -10.59
CA VAL A 163 5.40 -9.89 -10.53
C VAL A 163 4.43 -10.63 -9.63
N GLY A 164 3.57 -11.46 -10.22
CA GLY A 164 2.69 -12.33 -9.46
C GLY A 164 3.45 -13.51 -8.88
N GLU A 165 2.97 -14.03 -7.76
CA GLU A 165 3.49 -15.28 -7.19
C GLU A 165 2.83 -16.45 -7.91
N PRO A 166 3.59 -17.44 -8.40
CA PRO A 166 3.00 -18.64 -8.97
C PRO A 166 2.15 -19.35 -7.91
N ARG A 167 0.88 -19.58 -8.22
CA ARG A 167 -0.06 -20.30 -7.38
C ARG A 167 -0.81 -21.35 -8.15
N LEU A 168 -1.32 -22.32 -7.42
CA LEU A 168 -2.29 -23.26 -7.96
C LEU A 168 -3.64 -22.93 -7.34
N ALA A 169 -4.55 -22.40 -8.14
CA ALA A 169 -5.90 -22.12 -7.70
C ALA A 169 -6.77 -23.39 -7.82
N VAL A 170 -7.44 -23.75 -6.73
CA VAL A 170 -8.50 -24.74 -6.63
C VAL A 170 -9.82 -23.97 -6.62
N VAL A 171 -10.39 -23.75 -7.80
CA VAL A 171 -11.59 -22.93 -7.97
C VAL A 171 -12.82 -23.82 -7.86
N LEU A 172 -13.50 -23.74 -6.72
CA LEU A 172 -14.66 -24.57 -6.37
C LEU A 172 -15.92 -24.15 -7.13
N ASP A 173 -16.62 -25.12 -7.70
CA ASP A 173 -17.95 -24.97 -8.29
C ASP A 173 -19.01 -25.09 -7.18
N ARG A 174 -19.58 -23.94 -6.82
CA ARG A 174 -20.65 -23.78 -5.83
C ARG A 174 -21.82 -24.76 -6.00
N THR A 175 -22.20 -25.09 -7.23
CA THR A 175 -23.33 -25.99 -7.50
C THR A 175 -22.99 -27.45 -7.26
N ARG A 176 -21.70 -27.80 -7.37
CA ARG A 176 -21.20 -29.16 -7.18
C ARG A 176 -20.69 -29.44 -5.76
N LEU A 177 -20.48 -28.38 -4.97
CA LEU A 177 -20.15 -28.47 -3.55
C LEU A 177 -21.30 -28.94 -2.65
N ALA A 178 -22.52 -29.11 -3.17
CA ALA A 178 -23.67 -29.49 -2.37
C ALA A 178 -23.41 -30.81 -1.61
N GLY A 179 -23.40 -30.74 -0.27
CA GLY A 179 -23.14 -31.89 0.60
C GLY A 179 -21.65 -32.24 0.79
N VAL A 180 -20.72 -31.46 0.23
CA VAL A 180 -19.28 -31.59 0.50
C VAL A 180 -18.92 -30.72 1.70
N ALA A 181 -18.32 -31.33 2.71
CA ALA A 181 -17.79 -30.62 3.87
C ALA A 181 -16.51 -29.87 3.49
N ILE A 182 -16.49 -28.55 3.65
CA ILE A 182 -15.35 -27.69 3.28
C ILE A 182 -14.11 -28.02 4.11
N ASP A 183 -14.26 -28.30 5.40
CA ASP A 183 -13.15 -28.69 6.27
C ASP A 183 -12.51 -30.00 5.82
N GLY A 184 -13.30 -30.97 5.39
CA GLY A 184 -12.81 -32.22 4.78
C GLY A 184 -12.06 -31.98 3.47
N LEU A 185 -12.56 -31.08 2.63
CA LEU A 185 -11.90 -30.68 1.38
C LEU A 185 -10.55 -30.01 1.64
N VAL A 186 -10.50 -29.04 2.54
CA VAL A 186 -9.26 -28.32 2.91
C VAL A 186 -8.25 -29.29 3.51
N ALA A 187 -8.68 -30.18 4.41
CA ALA A 187 -7.81 -31.21 4.98
C ALA A 187 -7.25 -32.16 3.91
N ALA A 188 -8.08 -32.56 2.94
CA ALA A 188 -7.66 -33.44 1.85
C ALA A 188 -6.66 -32.76 0.90
N VAL A 189 -6.87 -31.48 0.56
CA VAL A 189 -5.90 -30.67 -0.20
C VAL A 189 -4.59 -30.51 0.56
N THR A 190 -4.66 -30.22 1.87
CA THR A 190 -3.47 -30.07 2.72
C THR A 190 -2.67 -31.38 2.79
N ALA A 191 -3.34 -32.51 3.01
CA ALA A 191 -2.72 -33.83 3.01
C ALA A 191 -2.06 -34.13 1.65
N ALA A 192 -2.74 -33.78 0.56
CA ALA A 192 -2.21 -33.93 -0.79
C ALA A 192 -1.08 -32.96 -1.13
N LEU A 193 -0.84 -31.90 -0.37
CA LEU A 193 0.37 -31.07 -0.50
C LEU A 193 1.54 -31.64 0.31
N ALA A 194 1.24 -32.32 1.41
CA ALA A 194 2.25 -32.91 2.29
C ALA A 194 2.77 -34.28 1.81
N ASP A 195 2.08 -34.92 0.88
CA ASP A 195 2.49 -36.22 0.34
C ASP A 195 3.83 -36.10 -0.46
N PRO A 196 4.84 -36.94 -0.19
CA PRO A 196 6.12 -36.91 -0.91
C PRO A 196 6.06 -37.54 -2.32
N ASP A 197 4.91 -38.01 -2.80
CA ASP A 197 4.77 -38.60 -4.14
C ASP A 197 5.39 -37.70 -5.25
N PRO A 198 6.32 -38.22 -6.07
CA PRO A 198 6.94 -37.46 -7.15
C PRO A 198 6.00 -37.09 -8.31
N ALA A 199 4.76 -37.59 -8.33
CA ALA A 199 3.79 -37.21 -9.35
C ALA A 199 3.55 -35.69 -9.40
N PRO A 200 3.27 -35.10 -10.58
CA PRO A 200 3.01 -33.67 -10.69
C PRO A 200 1.89 -33.23 -9.74
N LEU A 201 2.12 -32.15 -8.98
CA LEU A 201 1.18 -31.67 -7.96
C LEU A 201 -0.25 -31.48 -8.50
N PHE A 202 -0.38 -31.04 -9.75
CA PHE A 202 -1.67 -30.86 -10.43
C PHE A 202 -2.46 -32.17 -10.53
N GLU A 203 -1.80 -33.27 -10.92
CA GLU A 203 -2.44 -34.59 -11.06
C GLU A 203 -2.83 -35.17 -9.70
N ARG A 204 -1.94 -34.99 -8.72
CA ARG A 204 -2.20 -35.38 -7.32
C ARG A 204 -3.42 -34.69 -6.76
N LEU A 205 -3.50 -33.35 -6.88
CA LEU A 205 -4.64 -32.58 -6.41
C LEU A 205 -5.93 -32.96 -7.15
N ALA A 206 -5.88 -33.18 -8.46
CA ALA A 206 -7.06 -33.59 -9.22
C ALA A 206 -7.66 -34.92 -8.74
N ALA A 207 -6.81 -35.82 -8.26
CA ALA A 207 -7.17 -37.16 -7.79
C ALA A 207 -7.56 -37.22 -6.30
N VAL A 208 -7.50 -36.10 -5.56
CA VAL A 208 -7.81 -36.06 -4.13
C VAL A 208 -9.24 -36.55 -3.87
N PRO A 209 -9.43 -37.61 -3.07
CA PRO A 209 -10.75 -38.12 -2.76
C PRO A 209 -11.46 -37.20 -1.75
N LEU A 210 -12.72 -36.86 -2.04
CA LEU A 210 -13.62 -36.11 -1.17
C LEU A 210 -14.77 -36.98 -0.63
N GLY A 211 -14.76 -38.28 -0.95
CA GLY A 211 -15.76 -39.26 -0.57
C GLY A 211 -15.56 -40.57 -1.33
N ALA A 212 -16.53 -41.49 -1.23
CA ALA A 212 -16.42 -42.83 -1.83
C ALA A 212 -16.30 -42.83 -3.37
N SER A 213 -16.86 -41.81 -4.03
CA SER A 213 -16.88 -41.70 -5.49
C SER A 213 -16.62 -40.28 -6.01
N LEU A 214 -16.24 -39.35 -5.12
CA LEU A 214 -16.07 -37.95 -5.45
C LEU A 214 -14.61 -37.57 -5.31
N GLN A 215 -14.08 -36.86 -6.31
CA GLN A 215 -12.73 -36.33 -6.33
C GLN A 215 -12.76 -34.81 -6.41
N LEU A 216 -11.63 -34.16 -6.08
CA LEU A 216 -11.52 -32.70 -6.14
C LEU A 216 -11.86 -32.15 -7.54
N ARG A 217 -11.41 -32.81 -8.61
CA ARG A 217 -11.72 -32.41 -9.99
C ARG A 217 -13.21 -32.42 -10.34
N ASP A 218 -14.03 -33.13 -9.57
CA ASP A 218 -15.47 -33.20 -9.81
C ASP A 218 -16.17 -31.94 -9.30
N VAL A 219 -15.60 -31.28 -8.28
CA VAL A 219 -16.16 -30.09 -7.62
C VAL A 219 -15.32 -28.83 -7.80
N ALA A 220 -14.13 -28.93 -8.39
CA ALA A 220 -13.21 -27.82 -8.54
C ALA A 220 -12.48 -27.85 -9.88
N ALA A 221 -12.23 -26.67 -10.45
CA ALA A 221 -11.28 -26.49 -11.53
C ALA A 221 -9.90 -26.16 -10.95
N LEU A 222 -8.88 -26.90 -11.37
CA LEU A 222 -7.49 -26.59 -11.05
C LEU A 222 -6.91 -25.66 -12.10
N GLN A 223 -6.37 -24.52 -11.67
CA GLN A 223 -5.79 -23.52 -12.57
C GLN A 223 -4.41 -23.15 -12.06
N LYS A 224 -3.40 -23.24 -12.93
CA LYS A 224 -2.12 -22.57 -12.67
C LYS A 224 -2.39 -21.09 -12.85
N ASP A 225 -2.41 -20.37 -11.74
CA ASP A 225 -2.66 -18.94 -11.75
C ASP A 225 -1.43 -18.21 -11.22
N LEU A 226 -1.34 -16.93 -11.56
CA LEU A 226 -0.46 -16.03 -10.84
C LEU A 226 -1.34 -15.31 -9.84
N ARG A 227 -1.01 -15.38 -8.55
CA ARG A 227 -1.60 -14.47 -7.58
C ARG A 227 -1.47 -13.07 -8.18
N PRO A 228 -2.56 -12.29 -8.30
CA PRO A 228 -2.46 -10.92 -8.70
C PRO A 228 -1.37 -10.26 -7.85
N PRO A 229 -0.36 -9.62 -8.46
CA PRO A 229 0.68 -9.01 -7.68
C PRO A 229 0.05 -7.91 -6.81
N PRO A 230 0.53 -7.69 -5.57
CA PRO A 230 -0.01 -6.66 -4.68
C PRO A 230 0.03 -5.25 -5.31
N CYS A 231 0.89 -5.09 -6.32
CA CYS A 231 0.78 -4.00 -7.26
C CYS A 231 1.09 -4.45 -8.69
N ARG A 232 0.42 -3.84 -9.65
CA ARG A 232 0.60 -4.03 -11.10
C ARG A 232 1.46 -2.89 -11.63
N ALA A 233 2.36 -3.17 -12.57
CA ALA A 233 3.18 -2.14 -13.19
C ALA A 233 2.97 -2.10 -14.70
N TYR A 234 2.98 -0.89 -15.28
CA TYR A 234 2.73 -0.63 -16.69
C TYR A 234 3.71 0.43 -17.21
N THR A 235 3.98 0.37 -18.51
CA THR A 235 4.64 1.43 -19.27
C THR A 235 3.78 1.77 -20.49
N ALA A 236 4.23 2.70 -21.33
CA ALA A 236 3.57 2.99 -22.61
C ALA A 236 3.41 1.77 -23.54
N ARG A 237 4.14 0.68 -23.29
CA ARG A 237 4.11 -0.55 -24.09
C ARG A 237 3.29 -1.69 -23.48
N GLY A 238 2.74 -1.48 -22.28
CA GLY A 238 1.91 -2.47 -21.59
C GLY A 238 2.46 -2.90 -20.23
N PRO A 239 2.00 -4.05 -19.68
CA PRO A 239 2.36 -4.51 -18.35
C PRO A 239 3.83 -4.94 -18.26
N VAL A 240 4.50 -4.59 -17.17
CA VAL A 240 5.91 -4.90 -16.90
C VAL A 240 6.08 -5.41 -15.46
N ALA A 241 7.26 -5.96 -15.15
CA ALA A 241 7.74 -6.02 -13.79
C ALA A 241 8.58 -4.77 -13.51
N LEU A 242 8.31 -4.07 -12.42
CA LEU A 242 9.08 -2.91 -11.98
C LEU A 242 9.86 -3.26 -10.71
N VAL A 243 11.17 -3.07 -10.74
CA VAL A 243 12.05 -3.25 -9.58
C VAL A 243 12.60 -1.90 -9.16
N THR A 244 12.31 -1.47 -7.93
CA THR A 244 12.68 -0.13 -7.43
C THR A 244 13.67 -0.26 -6.29
N ALA A 245 14.88 0.25 -6.49
CA ALA A 245 15.91 0.39 -5.45
C ALA A 245 15.77 1.73 -4.74
N PHE A 246 15.90 1.66 -3.42
CA PHE A 246 15.73 2.76 -2.49
C PHE A 246 17.04 2.98 -1.73
N THR A 247 17.41 4.23 -1.47
CA THR A 247 18.67 4.53 -0.76
C THR A 247 18.65 4.12 0.70
N GLN A 248 19.82 3.75 1.23
CA GLN A 248 20.07 3.75 2.67
C GLN A 248 20.07 5.19 3.19
N THR A 249 19.70 5.39 4.46
CA THR A 249 19.74 6.71 5.09
C THR A 249 21.15 7.32 5.01
N GLY A 250 21.23 8.53 4.46
CA GLY A 250 22.49 9.26 4.29
C GLY A 250 23.29 8.88 3.04
N ALA A 251 22.84 7.89 2.26
CA ALA A 251 23.40 7.65 0.94
C ALA A 251 22.81 8.64 -0.08
N GLU A 252 23.66 9.21 -0.93
CA GLU A 252 23.24 10.12 -1.99
C GLU A 252 22.58 9.29 -3.14
N PRO A 253 21.34 9.60 -3.56
CA PRO A 253 20.60 8.80 -4.54
C PRO A 253 21.27 8.65 -5.92
N LEU A 254 21.91 9.69 -6.45
CA LEU A 254 22.56 9.63 -7.77
C LEU A 254 23.75 8.66 -7.77
N ASP A 255 24.53 8.66 -6.71
CA ASP A 255 25.68 7.79 -6.46
C ASP A 255 25.23 6.33 -6.35
N VAL A 256 24.15 6.07 -5.60
CA VAL A 256 23.56 4.73 -5.50
C VAL A 256 23.07 4.26 -6.85
N ALA A 257 22.38 5.11 -7.60
CA ALA A 257 21.87 4.79 -8.93
C ALA A 257 22.99 4.54 -9.95
N ALA A 258 24.07 5.33 -9.92
CA ALA A 258 25.24 5.17 -10.78
C ALA A 258 25.95 3.83 -10.53
N ARG A 259 26.03 3.38 -9.27
CA ARG A 259 26.56 2.05 -8.91
C ARG A 259 25.61 0.90 -9.26
N ALA A 260 24.32 1.10 -9.08
CA ALA A 260 23.31 0.06 -9.31
C ALA A 260 23.06 -0.22 -10.80
N ARG A 261 23.16 0.81 -11.65
CA ARG A 261 22.80 0.72 -13.08
C ARG A 261 23.56 -0.37 -13.84
N PRO A 262 24.90 -0.49 -13.80
CA PRO A 262 25.61 -1.51 -14.56
C PRO A 262 25.18 -2.94 -14.22
N HIS A 263 25.00 -3.23 -12.93
CA HIS A 263 24.56 -4.54 -12.45
C HIS A 263 23.16 -4.93 -12.94
N ALA A 264 22.28 -3.93 -13.11
CA ALA A 264 20.96 -4.15 -13.68
C ALA A 264 20.99 -4.28 -15.20
N VAL A 265 21.77 -3.47 -15.93
CA VAL A 265 21.85 -3.52 -17.41
C VAL A 265 22.29 -4.90 -17.88
N ASP A 266 23.33 -5.45 -17.25
CA ASP A 266 23.97 -6.70 -17.67
C ASP A 266 23.00 -7.90 -17.61
N LEU A 267 21.99 -7.83 -16.74
CA LEU A 267 21.00 -8.90 -16.56
C LEU A 267 19.84 -8.84 -17.56
N VAL A 268 19.65 -7.72 -18.28
CA VAL A 268 18.39 -7.45 -19.00
C VAL A 268 18.58 -7.18 -20.52
N SER A 269 19.81 -7.07 -21.04
CA SER A 269 20.09 -6.68 -22.44
C SER A 269 19.78 -7.73 -23.52
N PRO A 270 19.49 -7.38 -24.81
CA PRO A 270 19.15 -6.08 -25.41
C PRO A 270 17.64 -5.94 -25.76
N THR A 271 16.78 -6.80 -25.22
CA THR A 271 15.34 -6.85 -25.60
C THR A 271 14.42 -6.07 -24.66
N ALA A 272 14.95 -5.52 -23.57
CA ALA A 272 14.15 -4.75 -22.64
C ALA A 272 14.11 -3.27 -22.99
N ASP A 273 12.92 -2.70 -22.78
CA ASP A 273 12.73 -1.27 -22.75
C ASP A 273 13.27 -0.74 -21.45
N PHE A 274 14.50 -0.28 -21.55
CA PHE A 274 15.29 0.07 -20.42
C PHE A 274 14.83 1.42 -19.86
N PHE A 275 14.11 1.33 -18.75
CA PHE A 275 14.02 2.42 -17.80
C PHE A 275 15.18 2.25 -16.82
N ALA A 276 16.31 2.89 -17.07
CA ALA A 276 17.27 3.08 -15.98
C ALA A 276 17.93 4.42 -16.11
N ASP A 277 17.11 5.45 -16.11
CA ASP A 277 17.60 6.69 -15.59
C ASP A 277 17.58 6.59 -14.06
N ALA A 278 18.74 6.92 -13.49
CA ALA A 278 18.84 7.28 -12.09
C ALA A 278 17.71 8.26 -11.83
N ILE A 279 17.05 8.11 -10.70
CA ILE A 279 16.08 9.08 -10.21
C ILE A 279 16.91 10.04 -9.35
N PRO A 280 17.37 11.21 -9.85
CA PRO A 280 17.94 12.25 -9.00
C PRO A 280 17.02 12.57 -7.82
N GLU A 281 17.60 13.16 -6.78
CA GLU A 281 16.87 13.87 -5.72
C GLU A 281 15.81 14.87 -6.26
N ASP A 282 15.93 15.24 -7.55
CA ASP A 282 15.04 16.14 -8.27
C ASP A 282 13.91 15.49 -9.07
N THR A 283 13.76 14.17 -9.03
CA THR A 283 12.72 13.49 -9.82
C THR A 283 11.37 13.68 -9.14
N GLU A 284 10.44 14.31 -9.87
CA GLU A 284 9.05 14.42 -9.42
C GLU A 284 8.39 13.04 -9.50
N LEU A 285 8.35 12.32 -8.38
CA LEU A 285 7.44 11.20 -8.22
C LEU A 285 6.02 11.76 -8.18
N ALA A 286 5.37 11.94 -9.32
CA ALA A 286 3.96 12.29 -9.32
C ALA A 286 3.15 11.11 -8.74
N ILE A 287 2.72 11.24 -7.49
CA ILE A 287 1.80 10.29 -6.88
C ILE A 287 0.42 10.61 -7.43
N LEU A 288 -0.16 9.65 -8.13
CA LEU A 288 -1.50 9.77 -8.65
C LEU A 288 -2.47 9.09 -7.68
N ALA A 289 -3.03 9.84 -6.74
CA ALA A 289 -4.15 9.31 -5.97
C ALA A 289 -5.41 9.33 -6.84
N ALA A 290 -5.70 8.23 -7.51
CA ALA A 290 -6.92 8.08 -8.30
C ALA A 290 -7.93 7.25 -7.52
N ALA A 291 -9.08 7.85 -7.22
CA ALA A 291 -10.19 7.17 -6.59
C ALA A 291 -10.94 6.35 -7.64
N LEU A 292 -10.48 5.12 -7.82
CA LEU A 292 -10.94 4.22 -8.87
C LEU A 292 -11.50 2.94 -8.25
N PRO A 293 -12.71 2.50 -8.62
CA PRO A 293 -13.15 1.17 -8.26
C PRO A 293 -12.14 0.17 -8.83
N PRO A 294 -11.69 -0.83 -8.05
CA PRO A 294 -10.75 -1.83 -8.55
C PRO A 294 -11.38 -2.52 -9.76
N ARG A 295 -10.73 -2.40 -10.91
CA ARG A 295 -11.06 -3.14 -12.13
C ARG A 295 -9.79 -3.74 -12.68
N ASP A 296 -9.90 -4.92 -13.25
CA ASP A 296 -8.71 -5.61 -13.74
C ASP A 296 -8.02 -4.91 -14.92
N ASP A 297 -8.77 -4.11 -15.67
CA ASP A 297 -8.31 -3.34 -16.81
C ASP A 297 -7.81 -1.93 -16.45
N LEU A 298 -7.97 -1.50 -15.19
CA LEU A 298 -7.75 -0.11 -14.77
C LEU A 298 -6.36 0.39 -15.14
N GLY A 299 -5.32 -0.39 -14.82
CA GLY A 299 -3.94 0.00 -15.11
C GLY A 299 -3.65 0.09 -16.61
N SER A 300 -4.27 -0.78 -17.43
CA SER A 300 -4.15 -0.75 -18.89
C SER A 300 -4.85 0.48 -19.49
N SER A 301 -6.03 0.85 -18.96
CA SER A 301 -6.74 2.06 -19.37
C SER A 301 -5.96 3.31 -19.03
N LEU A 302 -5.48 3.43 -17.79
CA LEU A 302 -4.64 4.55 -17.35
C LEU A 302 -3.35 4.65 -18.18
N ALA A 303 -2.69 3.52 -18.44
CA ALA A 303 -1.49 3.47 -19.26
C ALA A 303 -1.74 3.98 -20.69
N THR A 304 -2.89 3.63 -21.28
CA THR A 304 -3.29 4.09 -22.61
C THR A 304 -3.56 5.60 -22.62
N CYS A 305 -4.24 6.12 -21.60
CA CYS A 305 -4.50 7.55 -21.45
C CYS A 305 -3.21 8.36 -21.25
N LEU A 306 -2.24 7.85 -20.47
CA LEU A 306 -0.93 8.47 -20.28
C LEU A 306 -0.08 8.42 -21.54
N ALA A 307 -0.15 7.36 -22.33
CA ALA A 307 0.55 7.26 -23.60
C ALA A 307 0.08 8.30 -24.64
N ALA A 308 -1.12 8.86 -24.47
CA ALA A 308 -1.65 9.92 -25.32
C ALA A 308 -1.24 11.34 -24.87
N VAL A 309 -0.56 11.49 -23.73
CA VAL A 309 -0.10 12.80 -23.23
C VAL A 309 1.12 13.23 -24.06
N PRO A 310 1.04 14.35 -24.82
CA PRO A 310 2.16 14.83 -25.60
C PRO A 310 3.31 15.26 -24.68
N ASP A 311 4.54 14.99 -25.11
CA ASP A 311 5.78 15.36 -24.42
C ASP A 311 5.91 14.81 -23.00
N LEU A 312 5.08 13.83 -22.62
CA LEU A 312 5.33 13.07 -21.40
C LEU A 312 6.60 12.27 -21.65
N PRO A 313 7.68 12.48 -20.87
CA PRO A 313 8.88 11.69 -21.05
C PRO A 313 8.54 10.24 -20.73
N ALA A 314 9.52 9.36 -20.88
CA ALA A 314 9.33 7.98 -20.53
C ALA A 314 8.71 7.89 -19.10
N TRP A 315 7.81 6.94 -18.86
CA TRP A 315 7.17 6.78 -17.57
C TRP A 315 6.89 5.31 -17.24
N ALA A 316 6.75 5.04 -15.95
CA ALA A 316 6.23 3.79 -15.42
C ALA A 316 5.08 4.09 -14.45
N LEU A 317 3.98 3.35 -14.60
CA LEU A 317 2.80 3.43 -13.77
C LEU A 317 2.75 2.21 -12.88
N THR A 318 2.67 2.41 -11.57
CA THR A 318 2.29 1.33 -10.65
C THR A 318 0.86 1.55 -10.19
N VAL A 319 0.09 0.48 -10.11
CA VAL A 319 -1.27 0.45 -9.57
C VAL A 319 -1.25 -0.58 -8.46
N ALA A 320 -1.27 -0.12 -7.21
CA ALA A 320 -1.45 -0.99 -6.07
C ALA A 320 -2.95 -1.23 -5.85
N ASP A 321 -3.31 -2.48 -5.58
CA ASP A 321 -4.67 -2.81 -5.18
C ASP A 321 -5.00 -2.03 -3.88
N PRO A 322 -6.27 -1.65 -3.69
CA PRO A 322 -6.68 -0.98 -2.44
C PRO A 322 -6.27 -1.83 -1.24
N ALA A 323 -5.70 -1.20 -0.22
CA ALA A 323 -5.55 -1.85 1.07
C ALA A 323 -6.96 -2.19 1.63
N PRO A 324 -7.09 -3.19 2.54
CA PRO A 324 -8.36 -3.45 3.22
C PRO A 324 -8.94 -2.16 3.81
N GLY A 325 -10.23 -1.89 3.53
CA GLY A 325 -10.89 -0.66 3.96
C GLY A 325 -10.69 0.55 3.05
N GLU A 326 -9.82 0.47 2.04
CA GLU A 326 -9.65 1.55 1.06
C GLU A 326 -10.55 1.34 -0.16
N PRO A 327 -11.39 2.33 -0.53
CA PRO A 327 -12.27 2.19 -1.68
C PRO A 327 -11.56 2.39 -3.04
N HIS A 328 -10.24 2.59 -3.04
CA HIS A 328 -9.51 3.15 -4.18
C HIS A 328 -8.16 2.48 -4.40
N ALA A 329 -7.89 2.09 -5.65
CA ALA A 329 -6.55 1.69 -6.06
C ALA A 329 -5.58 2.88 -5.96
N ARG A 330 -4.33 2.63 -5.53
CA ARG A 330 -3.31 3.67 -5.47
C ARG A 330 -2.47 3.62 -6.72
N VAL A 331 -2.23 4.78 -7.33
CA VAL A 331 -1.49 4.87 -8.57
C VAL A 331 -0.23 5.71 -8.36
N ARG A 332 0.94 5.21 -8.76
CA ARG A 332 2.18 6.02 -8.73
C ARG A 332 2.70 6.13 -10.13
N LEU A 333 2.95 7.36 -10.57
CA LEU A 333 3.55 7.64 -11.86
C LEU A 333 5.01 8.05 -11.65
N LEU A 334 5.91 7.17 -12.05
CA LEU A 334 7.34 7.43 -12.13
C LEU A 334 7.61 8.02 -13.51
N VAL A 335 8.25 9.19 -13.54
CA VAL A 335 8.44 9.95 -14.78
C VAL A 335 9.93 10.23 -14.94
N GLY A 336 10.46 10.00 -16.14
CA GLY A 336 11.83 10.35 -16.48
C GLY A 336 12.08 11.86 -16.41
N LEU A 337 13.35 12.24 -16.29
CA LEU A 337 13.74 13.62 -16.05
C LEU A 337 13.33 14.55 -17.20
N SER A 338 12.48 15.52 -16.87
CA SER A 338 12.21 16.72 -17.66
C SER A 338 12.24 17.91 -16.72
N THR A 339 12.70 19.07 -17.20
CA THR A 339 12.72 20.32 -16.42
C THR A 339 11.31 20.81 -16.05
N THR A 340 10.26 20.27 -16.68
CA THR A 340 8.86 20.57 -16.37
C THR A 340 7.99 19.32 -16.52
N PHE A 341 7.39 18.84 -15.43
CA PHE A 341 6.35 17.82 -15.49
C PHE A 341 5.03 18.44 -15.99
N PRO A 342 4.41 17.94 -17.08
CA PRO A 342 3.20 18.54 -17.64
C PRO A 342 1.95 18.15 -16.82
N ILE A 343 1.91 18.50 -15.53
CA ILE A 343 0.86 18.11 -14.58
C ILE A 343 -0.54 18.42 -15.08
N GLY A 344 -0.73 19.56 -15.77
CA GLY A 344 -2.01 19.95 -16.36
C GLY A 344 -2.46 18.99 -17.47
N HIS A 345 -1.55 18.57 -18.35
CA HIS A 345 -1.88 17.63 -19.44
C HIS A 345 -2.14 16.23 -18.89
N VAL A 346 -1.34 15.78 -17.91
CA VAL A 346 -1.53 14.50 -17.23
C VAL A 346 -2.87 14.46 -16.51
N ARG A 347 -3.18 15.50 -15.72
CA ARG A 347 -4.47 15.64 -15.02
C ARG A 347 -5.65 15.61 -16.00
N ASN A 348 -5.56 16.38 -17.10
CA ASN A 348 -6.61 16.43 -18.10
C ASN A 348 -6.82 15.07 -18.79
N ALA A 349 -5.75 14.42 -19.26
CA ALA A 349 -5.82 13.12 -19.91
C ALA A 349 -6.41 12.04 -18.99
N LEU A 350 -6.00 12.03 -17.72
CA LEU A 350 -6.51 11.07 -16.75
C LEU A 350 -7.96 11.34 -16.38
N SER A 351 -8.40 12.60 -16.28
CA SER A 351 -9.80 12.95 -16.00
C SER A 351 -10.76 12.55 -17.13
N GLN A 352 -10.25 12.39 -18.35
CA GLN A 352 -11.01 11.92 -19.52
C GLN A 352 -10.93 10.40 -19.69
N CYS A 353 -10.14 9.72 -18.87
CA CYS A 353 -9.90 8.29 -19.00
C CYS A 353 -11.12 7.51 -18.54
N ALA A 354 -11.59 6.57 -19.36
CA ALA A 354 -12.75 5.74 -19.05
C ALA A 354 -12.54 4.97 -17.72
N GLY A 355 -13.56 4.96 -16.87
CA GLY A 355 -13.48 4.31 -15.56
C GLY A 355 -12.87 5.17 -14.45
N THR A 356 -12.43 6.39 -14.75
CA THR A 356 -11.97 7.34 -13.74
C THR A 356 -13.09 8.25 -13.25
N SER A 357 -13.26 8.33 -11.93
CA SER A 357 -14.30 9.18 -11.31
C SER A 357 -13.69 10.40 -10.62
N GLN A 358 -12.53 10.25 -10.01
CA GLN A 358 -11.77 11.32 -9.38
C GLN A 358 -10.27 11.01 -9.49
N VAL A 359 -9.52 11.86 -10.18
CA VAL A 359 -8.07 11.75 -10.29
C VAL A 359 -7.45 12.95 -9.60
N ALA A 360 -6.65 12.70 -8.57
CA ALA A 360 -5.77 13.69 -7.98
C ALA A 360 -4.33 13.39 -8.41
N VAL A 361 -3.66 14.39 -8.98
CA VAL A 361 -2.23 14.32 -9.29
C VAL A 361 -1.53 15.11 -8.21
N LEU A 362 -0.86 14.41 -7.30
CA LEU A 362 0.01 14.99 -6.27
C LEU A 362 1.44 14.96 -6.82
N ALA A 363 1.97 16.11 -7.24
CA ALA A 363 3.39 16.21 -7.58
C ALA A 363 4.16 16.76 -6.36
N PRO A 364 5.19 16.06 -5.84
CA PRO A 364 5.87 16.39 -4.58
C PRO A 364 6.44 17.80 -4.51
N ARG A 365 6.75 18.41 -5.67
CA ARG A 365 7.24 19.79 -5.78
C ARG A 365 6.21 20.78 -6.33
N ALA A 366 5.11 20.30 -6.91
CA ALA A 366 3.96 21.16 -7.14
C ALA A 366 3.18 21.28 -5.83
N HIS A 367 3.73 22.07 -4.90
CA HIS A 367 3.08 22.58 -3.68
C HIS A 367 1.85 23.48 -4.01
N ALA A 368 1.14 23.22 -5.10
CA ALA A 368 0.13 24.08 -5.68
C ALA A 368 -1.29 23.49 -5.63
N ASP A 369 -1.47 22.29 -5.08
CA ASP A 369 -2.78 21.92 -4.56
C ASP A 369 -2.74 22.30 -3.07
N HIS A 370 -3.26 23.48 -2.75
CA HIS A 370 -3.34 24.01 -1.38
C HIS A 370 -4.35 23.19 -0.56
N ALA A 371 -3.95 21.96 -0.26
CA ALA A 371 -4.72 21.02 0.55
C ALA A 371 -4.55 21.38 2.02
N LEU A 372 -5.66 21.44 2.73
CA LEU A 372 -5.72 21.65 4.16
C LEU A 372 -6.41 20.44 4.78
N SER A 373 -5.74 19.77 5.70
CA SER A 373 -6.37 18.77 6.55
C SER A 373 -6.88 19.44 7.82
N LEU A 374 -8.17 19.28 8.12
CA LEU A 374 -8.79 19.73 9.35
C LEU A 374 -9.25 18.51 10.13
N HIS A 375 -9.01 18.49 11.43
CA HIS A 375 -9.29 17.34 12.28
C HIS A 375 -10.26 17.76 13.37
N VAL A 376 -11.47 17.20 13.33
CA VAL A 376 -12.47 17.40 14.38
C VAL A 376 -12.23 16.34 15.45
N GLN A 377 -11.86 16.77 16.64
CA GLN A 377 -11.56 15.92 17.79
C GLN A 377 -12.65 16.05 18.85
N GLY A 378 -12.94 14.95 19.56
CA GLY A 378 -13.86 14.94 20.69
C GLY A 378 -14.26 13.53 21.13
N PRO A 379 -14.88 13.36 22.31
CA PRO A 379 -15.12 12.05 22.92
C PRO A 379 -16.29 11.28 22.28
N ASP A 380 -17.35 11.99 21.85
CA ASP A 380 -18.54 11.35 21.28
C ASP A 380 -18.40 11.19 19.75
N PRO A 381 -18.44 9.95 19.22
CA PRO A 381 -18.21 9.67 17.81
C PRO A 381 -19.30 10.24 16.89
N ASP A 382 -20.56 10.18 17.31
CA ASP A 382 -21.70 10.63 16.51
C ASP A 382 -21.71 12.16 16.39
N LEU A 383 -21.47 12.84 17.51
CA LEU A 383 -21.32 14.30 17.53
C LEU A 383 -20.09 14.75 16.74
N ARG A 384 -18.97 14.03 16.83
CA ARG A 384 -17.75 14.31 16.06
C ARG A 384 -18.00 14.22 14.55
N ALA A 385 -18.61 13.12 14.10
CA ALA A 385 -18.97 12.93 12.69
C ALA A 385 -20.02 13.96 12.21
N GLY A 386 -20.98 14.32 13.07
CA GLY A 386 -21.94 15.39 12.80
C GLY A 386 -21.29 16.77 12.66
N LEU A 387 -20.35 17.12 13.55
CA LEU A 387 -19.59 18.36 13.50
C LEU A 387 -18.70 18.44 12.25
N ALA A 388 -18.02 17.37 11.89
CA ALA A 388 -17.21 17.30 10.68
C ALA A 388 -18.05 17.55 9.40
N ARG A 389 -19.25 16.97 9.31
CA ARG A 389 -20.19 17.23 8.21
C ARG A 389 -20.68 18.67 8.17
N ARG A 390 -21.02 19.27 9.32
CA ARG A 390 -21.41 20.68 9.38
C ARG A 390 -20.26 21.63 9.01
N LEU A 391 -19.04 21.32 9.46
CA LEU A 391 -17.85 22.07 9.08
C LEU A 391 -17.63 21.99 7.56
N ALA A 392 -17.72 20.78 7.00
CA ALA A 392 -17.65 20.53 5.57
C ALA A 392 -18.66 21.34 4.75
N GLU A 393 -19.94 21.31 5.12
CA GLU A 393 -21.00 22.08 4.48
C GLU A 393 -20.72 23.59 4.52
N ARG A 394 -20.21 24.10 5.66
CA ARG A 394 -19.85 25.51 5.81
C ARG A 394 -18.68 25.91 4.93
N LEU A 395 -17.66 25.06 4.83
CA LEU A 395 -16.46 25.32 4.02
C LEU A 395 -16.75 25.24 2.52
N ALA A 396 -17.67 24.38 2.09
CA ALA A 396 -18.07 24.26 0.69
C ALA A 396 -18.64 25.57 0.11
N GLY A 397 -19.18 26.47 0.94
CA GLY A 397 -19.68 27.78 0.53
C GLY A 397 -18.62 28.87 0.39
N LEU A 398 -17.36 28.62 0.76
CA LEU A 398 -16.31 29.63 0.73
C LEU A 398 -15.74 29.84 -0.69
N PRO A 399 -15.55 31.09 -1.13
CA PRO A 399 -14.81 31.34 -2.36
C PRO A 399 -13.37 30.82 -2.20
N GLY A 400 -12.91 30.04 -3.17
CA GLY A 400 -11.56 29.45 -3.16
C GLY A 400 -11.52 27.98 -2.77
N VAL A 401 -12.55 27.41 -2.15
CA VAL A 401 -12.63 25.95 -1.92
C VAL A 401 -13.01 25.25 -3.23
N THR A 402 -12.16 24.33 -3.70
CA THR A 402 -12.33 23.62 -4.98
C THR A 402 -12.72 22.15 -4.80
N GLY A 403 -12.51 21.59 -3.60
CA GLY A 403 -12.88 20.23 -3.27
C GLY A 403 -12.95 20.04 -1.77
N LEU A 404 -13.80 19.14 -1.32
CA LEU A 404 -13.95 18.84 0.09
C LEU A 404 -14.31 17.36 0.29
N ARG A 405 -13.68 16.73 1.26
CA ARG A 405 -13.93 15.32 1.63
C ARG A 405 -13.96 15.18 3.14
N VAL A 406 -14.99 14.52 3.67
CA VAL A 406 -15.05 14.10 5.08
C VAL A 406 -14.66 12.64 5.14
N ARG A 407 -13.60 12.30 5.88
CA ARG A 407 -13.22 10.93 6.20
C ARG A 407 -13.94 10.48 7.46
N ALA A 408 -15.26 10.31 7.34
CA ALA A 408 -16.07 9.72 8.40
C ALA A 408 -16.00 8.19 8.32
N PRO A 409 -16.19 7.47 9.45
CA PRO A 409 -16.34 6.02 9.42
C PRO A 409 -17.41 5.63 8.40
N GLY A 410 -17.03 4.81 7.41
CA GLY A 410 -17.91 4.29 6.38
C GLY A 410 -18.91 3.25 6.92
N PRO A 411 -19.74 2.65 6.03
CA PRO A 411 -20.49 1.45 6.38
C PRO A 411 -19.48 0.37 6.84
N GLY A 412 -19.74 -0.25 7.99
CA GLY A 412 -18.74 -1.16 8.56
C GLY A 412 -18.69 -2.53 7.89
N SER A 413 -17.75 -3.33 8.38
CA SER A 413 -17.57 -4.73 7.99
C SER A 413 -18.76 -5.62 8.34
N LEU A 414 -18.75 -6.85 7.86
CA LEU A 414 -19.69 -7.88 8.30
C LEU A 414 -19.04 -8.66 9.45
N ARG A 415 -19.66 -8.62 10.63
CA ARG A 415 -19.25 -9.43 11.77
C ARG A 415 -19.95 -10.79 11.69
N VAL A 416 -19.17 -11.86 11.74
CA VAL A 416 -19.69 -13.23 11.77
C VAL A 416 -19.46 -13.82 13.16
N GLU A 417 -20.54 -14.01 13.90
CA GLU A 417 -20.51 -14.61 15.23
C GLU A 417 -20.77 -16.11 15.15
N LEU A 418 -19.87 -16.91 15.70
CA LEU A 418 -20.06 -18.36 15.81
C LEU A 418 -20.95 -18.70 17.00
N ARG A 419 -21.98 -19.53 16.78
CA ARG A 419 -22.83 -20.07 17.85
C ARG A 419 -22.15 -21.29 18.46
N ARG A 420 -21.25 -21.06 19.41
CA ARG A 420 -20.43 -22.13 20.03
C ARG A 420 -21.25 -23.26 20.63
N ASP A 421 -22.39 -22.96 21.25
CA ASP A 421 -23.27 -24.00 21.82
C ASP A 421 -23.89 -24.90 20.73
N GLU A 422 -24.27 -24.32 19.59
CA GLU A 422 -24.79 -25.06 18.43
C GLU A 422 -23.70 -25.90 17.76
N LEU A 423 -22.48 -25.36 17.65
CA LEU A 423 -21.31 -26.10 17.17
C LEU A 423 -21.06 -27.33 18.04
N ALA A 424 -21.02 -27.14 19.37
CA ALA A 424 -20.80 -28.23 20.33
C ALA A 424 -21.94 -29.26 20.29
N ALA A 425 -23.20 -28.82 20.27
CA ALA A 425 -24.37 -29.70 20.23
C ALA A 425 -24.42 -30.57 18.96
N ARG A 426 -23.86 -30.07 17.85
CA ARG A 426 -23.79 -30.78 16.57
C ARG A 426 -22.47 -31.50 16.33
N GLY A 427 -21.53 -31.43 17.27
CA GLY A 427 -20.21 -32.05 17.12
C GLY A 427 -19.37 -31.44 15.99
N VAL A 428 -19.54 -30.15 15.71
CA VAL A 428 -18.77 -29.41 14.70
C VAL A 428 -17.64 -28.63 15.38
N SER A 429 -16.43 -28.70 14.84
CA SER A 429 -15.30 -27.94 15.38
C SER A 429 -15.40 -26.45 15.05
N VAL A 430 -14.88 -25.61 15.94
CA VAL A 430 -14.79 -24.16 15.69
C VAL A 430 -13.97 -23.87 14.44
N ASP A 431 -12.85 -24.58 14.26
CA ASP A 431 -11.94 -24.40 13.11
C ASP A 431 -12.61 -24.72 11.77
N ALA A 432 -13.47 -25.75 11.72
CA ALA A 432 -14.23 -26.07 10.51
C ALA A 432 -15.18 -24.93 10.13
N ALA A 433 -15.91 -24.39 11.10
CA ALA A 433 -16.80 -23.26 10.89
C ALA A 433 -16.04 -22.00 10.46
N VAL A 434 -14.93 -21.68 11.14
CA VAL A 434 -14.06 -20.54 10.76
C VAL A 434 -13.52 -20.71 9.34
N THR A 435 -13.02 -21.88 8.99
CA THR A 435 -12.48 -22.17 7.65
C THR A 435 -13.52 -21.93 6.57
N ALA A 436 -14.75 -22.42 6.79
CA ALA A 436 -15.84 -22.22 5.83
C ALA A 436 -16.26 -20.74 5.74
N VAL A 437 -16.35 -20.02 6.86
CA VAL A 437 -16.63 -18.56 6.86
C VAL A 437 -15.52 -17.78 6.13
N ARG A 438 -14.24 -18.11 6.34
CA ARG A 438 -13.12 -17.49 5.64
C ARG A 438 -13.21 -17.71 4.14
N LEU A 439 -13.49 -18.94 3.70
CA LEU A 439 -13.68 -19.26 2.28
C LEU A 439 -14.84 -18.49 1.64
N ALA A 440 -15.93 -18.27 2.39
CA ALA A 440 -17.04 -17.45 1.96
C ALA A 440 -16.61 -15.99 1.70
N GLY A 441 -15.76 -15.45 2.58
CA GLY A 441 -15.26 -14.07 2.52
C GLY A 441 -14.11 -13.84 1.52
N GLY A 442 -13.30 -14.86 1.21
CA GLY A 442 -12.10 -14.72 0.39
C GLY A 442 -11.38 -16.05 0.13
N PRO A 443 -10.37 -16.08 -0.76
CA PRO A 443 -9.63 -17.30 -1.03
C PRO A 443 -8.89 -17.77 0.22
N LEU A 444 -8.81 -19.08 0.41
CA LEU A 444 -8.05 -19.71 1.48
C LEU A 444 -6.72 -20.22 0.93
N THR A 445 -5.62 -19.60 1.35
CA THR A 445 -4.28 -20.09 1.03
C THR A 445 -3.92 -21.27 1.94
N VAL A 446 -3.50 -22.38 1.34
CA VAL A 446 -2.96 -23.57 1.99
C VAL A 446 -1.50 -23.71 1.57
N ASP A 447 -0.61 -23.55 2.54
CA ASP A 447 0.83 -23.73 2.32
C ASP A 447 1.20 -25.21 2.43
N GLY A 448 2.00 -25.68 1.47
CA GLY A 448 2.63 -26.99 1.57
C GLY A 448 3.72 -27.00 2.66
N PRO A 449 4.05 -28.17 3.24
CA PRO A 449 5.18 -28.25 4.15
C PRO A 449 6.47 -27.85 3.42
N PRO A 450 7.43 -27.21 4.12
CA PRO A 450 8.73 -26.91 3.53
C PRO A 450 9.40 -28.21 3.05
N PRO A 451 10.04 -28.22 1.87
CA PRO A 451 10.64 -29.44 1.33
C PRO A 451 11.73 -29.98 2.28
N PRO A 452 11.85 -31.30 2.44
CA PRO A 452 12.88 -31.91 3.25
C PRO A 452 14.27 -31.56 2.70
N GLY A 453 15.11 -30.91 3.53
CA GLY A 453 16.49 -30.57 3.17
C GLY A 453 16.77 -29.07 2.95
N GLY A 454 15.78 -28.18 3.11
CA GLY A 454 15.99 -26.72 3.23
C GLY A 454 16.53 -25.99 1.99
N LEU A 455 16.95 -26.71 0.96
CA LEU A 455 17.36 -26.17 -0.33
C LEU A 455 16.11 -26.10 -1.22
N ARG A 456 15.66 -24.87 -1.50
CA ARG A 456 14.48 -24.60 -2.35
C ARG A 456 14.91 -24.28 -3.78
N PRO A 457 14.84 -25.22 -4.73
CA PRO A 457 15.01 -24.91 -6.15
C PRO A 457 13.70 -24.47 -6.84
N GLU A 458 12.53 -24.65 -6.22
CA GLU A 458 11.26 -24.18 -6.75
C GLU A 458 10.63 -23.12 -5.83
N PRO A 459 10.05 -22.04 -6.38
CA PRO A 459 9.34 -21.04 -5.59
C PRO A 459 8.18 -21.72 -4.86
N ASP A 460 7.95 -21.35 -3.60
CA ASP A 460 6.87 -21.87 -2.76
C ASP A 460 5.53 -21.80 -3.52
N LEU A 461 5.10 -22.94 -4.07
CA LEU A 461 3.85 -23.02 -4.80
C LEU A 461 2.71 -23.10 -3.78
N ALA A 462 2.18 -21.95 -3.41
CA ALA A 462 1.00 -21.86 -2.56
C ALA A 462 -0.25 -22.33 -3.33
N VAL A 463 -1.15 -23.04 -2.64
CA VAL A 463 -2.44 -23.44 -3.20
C VAL A 463 -3.53 -22.53 -2.65
N ASP A 464 -4.26 -21.85 -3.52
CA ASP A 464 -5.42 -21.05 -3.12
C ASP A 464 -6.70 -21.81 -3.40
N ILE A 465 -7.50 -22.06 -2.38
CA ILE A 465 -8.85 -22.59 -2.53
C ILE A 465 -9.80 -21.40 -2.64
N ASP A 466 -10.48 -21.29 -3.78
CA ASP A 466 -11.33 -20.16 -4.12
C ASP A 466 -12.72 -20.63 -4.59
N MET A 467 -13.71 -19.73 -4.68
CA MET A 467 -15.03 -20.05 -5.23
C MET A 467 -15.20 -19.40 -6.60
N LEU A 468 -15.74 -20.16 -7.57
CA LEU A 468 -15.97 -19.68 -8.94
C LEU A 468 -16.91 -18.47 -8.99
N ASP A 469 -17.88 -18.42 -8.07
CA ASP A 469 -18.88 -17.35 -8.00
C ASP A 469 -19.09 -16.90 -6.55
N ARG A 470 -18.60 -15.70 -6.24
CA ARG A 470 -18.83 -14.97 -4.98
C ARG A 470 -19.91 -13.90 -5.10
N THR A 471 -20.65 -13.84 -6.21
CA THR A 471 -21.67 -12.82 -6.37
C THR A 471 -22.83 -13.05 -5.40
N GLY A 472 -23.29 -11.95 -4.80
CA GLY A 472 -24.37 -11.94 -3.82
C GLY A 472 -23.91 -11.55 -2.41
N PRO A 473 -24.87 -11.35 -1.49
CA PRO A 473 -24.57 -11.03 -0.10
C PRO A 473 -23.94 -12.23 0.62
N ILE A 474 -23.07 -11.97 1.60
CA ILE A 474 -22.31 -13.02 2.30
C ILE A 474 -23.21 -14.05 2.96
N ASP A 475 -24.41 -13.67 3.40
CA ASP A 475 -25.35 -14.58 4.03
C ASP A 475 -25.83 -15.67 3.06
N GLN A 476 -25.94 -15.35 1.77
CA GLN A 476 -26.26 -16.33 0.74
C GLN A 476 -25.09 -17.28 0.48
N LEU A 477 -23.84 -16.80 0.51
CA LEU A 477 -22.66 -17.64 0.35
C LEU A 477 -22.53 -18.63 1.53
N VAL A 478 -22.68 -18.13 2.75
CA VAL A 478 -22.61 -18.93 3.98
C VAL A 478 -23.70 -20.02 4.04
N ARG A 479 -24.86 -19.81 3.43
CA ARG A 479 -25.94 -20.84 3.37
C ARG A 479 -25.61 -22.07 2.55
N GLN A 480 -24.67 -21.98 1.62
CA GLN A 480 -24.37 -23.11 0.72
C GLN A 480 -23.08 -23.82 1.07
N LEU A 481 -22.23 -23.20 1.88
CA LEU A 481 -21.09 -23.89 2.45
C LEU A 481 -21.58 -24.82 3.55
N HIS A 482 -21.02 -26.03 3.56
CA HIS A 482 -21.31 -27.05 4.56
C HIS A 482 -20.03 -27.41 5.29
N VAL A 483 -20.17 -27.79 6.55
CA VAL A 483 -19.09 -28.33 7.38
C VAL A 483 -19.46 -29.74 7.83
N ALA A 484 -18.46 -30.59 8.05
CA ALA A 484 -18.68 -31.96 8.49
C ALA A 484 -19.28 -31.98 9.90
N ALA A 485 -20.25 -32.86 10.11
CA ALA A 485 -20.77 -33.19 11.43
C ALA A 485 -21.07 -34.71 11.51
N PRO A 486 -21.19 -35.30 12.72
CA PRO A 486 -21.45 -36.73 12.87
C PRO A 486 -22.75 -37.21 12.22
N ALA A 487 -23.77 -36.35 12.16
CA ALA A 487 -25.06 -36.65 11.54
C ALA A 487 -25.11 -36.39 10.02
N GLY A 488 -23.99 -35.91 9.44
CA GLY A 488 -23.89 -35.47 8.05
C GLY A 488 -23.49 -33.99 7.94
N PRO A 489 -23.25 -33.49 6.72
CA PRO A 489 -22.88 -32.09 6.50
C PRO A 489 -23.97 -31.12 6.94
N ILE A 490 -23.59 -30.04 7.61
CA ILE A 490 -24.51 -29.00 8.12
C ILE A 490 -24.17 -27.66 7.46
N PRO A 491 -25.16 -26.87 7.00
CA PRO A 491 -24.90 -25.57 6.41
C PRO A 491 -24.32 -24.60 7.44
N VAL A 492 -23.34 -23.81 7.05
CA VAL A 492 -22.65 -22.87 7.95
C VAL A 492 -23.61 -21.81 8.49
N SER A 493 -24.66 -21.46 7.74
CA SER A 493 -25.69 -20.52 8.18
C SER A 493 -26.42 -20.94 9.46
N ASP A 494 -26.45 -22.24 9.77
CA ASP A 494 -27.09 -22.75 10.99
C ASP A 494 -26.17 -22.63 12.22
N LEU A 495 -24.89 -22.33 11.99
CA LEU A 495 -23.82 -22.29 12.98
C LEU A 495 -23.34 -20.86 13.25
N VAL A 496 -23.71 -19.89 12.40
CA VAL A 496 -23.21 -18.51 12.50
C VAL A 496 -24.34 -17.50 12.46
N ARG A 497 -24.07 -16.30 13.00
CA ARG A 497 -24.91 -15.11 12.83
C ARG A 497 -24.07 -14.05 12.13
N VAL A 498 -24.53 -13.60 10.97
CA VAL A 498 -23.93 -12.46 10.25
C VAL A 498 -24.62 -11.19 10.72
N GLN A 499 -23.85 -10.23 11.20
CA GLN A 499 -24.31 -8.90 11.58
C GLN A 499 -23.54 -7.86 10.77
N ALA A 500 -24.20 -6.76 10.39
CA ALA A 500 -23.46 -5.60 9.93
C ALA A 500 -22.77 -4.97 11.16
N SER A 501 -21.46 -4.87 11.11
CA SER A 501 -20.70 -4.00 12.01
C SER A 501 -20.93 -2.56 11.58
N SER A 502 -21.08 -1.68 12.56
CA SER A 502 -21.00 -0.24 12.35
C SER A 502 -19.55 0.18 12.52
N GLY A 503 -18.86 0.60 11.46
CA GLY A 503 -17.52 1.15 11.58
C GLY A 503 -16.68 0.97 10.33
N GLY A 504 -16.42 2.08 9.63
CA GLY A 504 -15.25 2.17 8.77
C GLY A 504 -14.00 2.56 9.55
N PRO A 505 -12.92 2.98 8.87
CA PRO A 505 -11.68 3.36 9.53
C PRO A 505 -11.89 4.35 10.67
N LEU A 506 -11.25 4.09 11.79
CA LEU A 506 -11.15 5.00 12.92
C LEU A 506 -9.79 5.68 12.88
N GLU A 507 -9.78 7.01 13.00
CA GLU A 507 -8.55 7.80 13.02
C GLU A 507 -8.37 8.44 14.40
N ARG A 508 -7.12 8.51 14.87
CA ARG A 508 -6.74 9.19 16.10
C ARG A 508 -5.50 10.04 15.86
N ILE A 509 -5.46 11.20 16.50
CA ILE A 509 -4.27 12.05 16.52
C ILE A 509 -3.94 12.33 17.97
N ASP A 510 -2.70 12.01 18.35
CA ASP A 510 -2.19 12.16 19.72
C ASP A 510 -3.11 11.53 20.77
N ARG A 511 -3.62 10.33 20.45
CA ARG A 511 -4.56 9.53 21.28
C ARG A 511 -5.96 10.11 21.42
N VAL A 512 -6.33 11.06 20.57
CA VAL A 512 -7.68 11.63 20.54
C VAL A 512 -8.40 11.16 19.27
N PRO A 513 -9.54 10.46 19.40
CA PRO A 513 -10.30 10.04 18.23
C PRO A 513 -10.77 11.25 17.42
N THR A 514 -10.62 11.14 16.10
CA THR A 514 -10.62 12.25 15.15
C THR A 514 -11.47 11.90 13.93
N VAL A 515 -12.09 12.90 13.31
CA VAL A 515 -12.64 12.81 11.95
C VAL A 515 -11.94 13.86 11.10
N ALA A 516 -11.27 13.43 10.03
CA ALA A 516 -10.59 14.33 9.11
C ALA A 516 -11.57 14.94 8.08
N VAL A 517 -11.37 16.23 7.80
CA VAL A 517 -12.02 17.00 6.76
C VAL A 517 -10.91 17.57 5.88
N GLU A 518 -10.77 17.00 4.69
CA GLU A 518 -9.80 17.44 3.70
C GLU A 518 -10.42 18.51 2.82
N VAL A 519 -9.72 19.63 2.68
CA VAL A 519 -10.17 20.78 1.92
C VAL A 519 -9.12 21.08 0.86
N ARG A 520 -9.54 21.19 -0.40
CA ARG A 520 -8.68 21.68 -1.48
C ARG A 520 -8.98 23.14 -1.73
N LEU A 521 -7.94 23.96 -1.76
CA LEU A 521 -8.03 25.39 -2.00
C LEU A 521 -7.47 25.75 -3.38
N ARG A 522 -7.98 26.83 -3.95
CA ARG A 522 -7.50 27.41 -5.21
C ARG A 522 -6.15 28.08 -5.03
N SER A 523 -5.94 28.75 -3.90
CA SER A 523 -4.69 29.44 -3.55
C SER A 523 -4.41 29.34 -2.05
N ALA A 524 -3.13 29.47 -1.65
CA ALA A 524 -2.76 29.54 -0.23
C ALA A 524 -3.45 30.71 0.50
N ALA A 525 -3.70 31.81 -0.22
CA ALA A 525 -4.37 33.00 0.32
C ALA A 525 -5.81 32.73 0.76
N ASP A 526 -6.45 31.69 0.22
CA ASP A 526 -7.81 31.28 0.61
C ASP A 526 -7.82 30.61 2.01
N GLY A 527 -6.66 30.23 2.55
CA GLY A 527 -6.52 29.62 3.88
C GLY A 527 -7.05 30.50 5.02
N ASP A 528 -6.95 31.82 4.90
CA ASP A 528 -7.47 32.77 5.89
C ASP A 528 -9.00 32.78 5.93
N ALA A 529 -9.67 32.53 4.80
CA ALA A 529 -11.11 32.40 4.76
C ALA A 529 -11.57 31.15 5.50
N VAL A 530 -10.87 30.02 5.29
CA VAL A 530 -11.11 28.77 6.02
C VAL A 530 -10.91 28.95 7.52
N ARG A 531 -9.81 29.59 7.93
CA ARG A 531 -9.51 29.85 9.35
C ARG A 531 -10.58 30.70 10.02
N ARG A 532 -11.08 31.75 9.35
CA ARG A 532 -12.19 32.56 9.84
C ARG A 532 -13.49 31.76 9.95
N ALA A 533 -13.76 30.87 8.99
CA ALA A 533 -14.94 30.02 9.04
C ALA A 533 -14.92 29.02 10.21
N ILE A 534 -13.74 28.46 10.52
CA ILE A 534 -13.53 27.57 11.68
C ILE A 534 -13.75 28.34 12.99
N ASN A 535 -13.16 29.53 13.13
CA ASN A 535 -13.28 30.34 14.34
C ASN A 535 -14.71 30.79 14.66
N GLY A 536 -15.58 30.82 13.65
CA GLY A 536 -17.00 31.15 13.81
C GLY A 536 -17.91 29.93 14.05
N LEU A 537 -17.35 28.74 14.29
CA LEU A 537 -18.11 27.53 14.59
C LEU A 537 -18.27 27.39 16.11
N GLU A 538 -19.51 27.29 16.58
CA GLU A 538 -19.80 26.97 17.98
C GLU A 538 -19.53 25.47 18.21
N LEU A 539 -18.51 25.17 19.00
CA LEU A 539 -18.14 23.80 19.35
C LEU A 539 -18.70 23.43 20.73
N PRO A 540 -19.29 22.24 20.89
CA PRO A 540 -19.66 21.74 22.22
C PRO A 540 -18.42 21.61 23.12
N PRO A 541 -18.59 21.65 24.46
CA PRO A 541 -17.49 21.41 25.39
C PRO A 541 -16.77 20.07 25.11
N GLY A 542 -15.44 20.10 25.11
CA GLY A 542 -14.61 18.91 24.84
C GLY A 542 -14.36 18.62 23.36
N PHE A 543 -14.84 19.46 22.44
CA PHE A 543 -14.54 19.37 21.02
C PHE A 543 -13.57 20.46 20.58
N VAL A 544 -12.65 20.10 19.70
CA VAL A 544 -11.71 21.03 19.08
C VAL A 544 -11.57 20.72 17.60
N VAL A 545 -11.30 21.75 16.80
CA VAL A 545 -10.89 21.60 15.40
C VAL A 545 -9.43 22.00 15.32
N VAL A 546 -8.57 21.04 15.01
CA VAL A 546 -7.15 21.29 14.83
C VAL A 546 -6.81 21.23 13.35
N GLN A 547 -5.98 22.17 12.90
CA GLN A 547 -5.44 22.11 11.55
C GLN A 547 -4.30 21.09 11.55
N GLY A 548 -4.42 20.05 10.75
CA GLY A 548 -3.34 19.10 10.50
C GLY A 548 -2.22 19.77 9.70
N GLY A 549 -0.98 19.35 9.93
CA GLY A 549 0.08 19.57 8.94
C GLY A 549 -0.24 18.82 7.65
N GLU A 550 0.58 19.02 6.62
CA GLU A 550 0.69 18.05 5.52
C GLU A 550 1.08 16.72 6.18
N LEU A 551 0.08 15.90 6.50
CA LEU A 551 0.31 14.51 6.81
C LEU A 551 0.94 13.95 5.54
N PRO A 552 2.14 13.36 5.59
CA PRO A 552 2.52 12.48 4.52
C PRO A 552 1.42 11.43 4.44
N ASP A 553 0.84 11.27 3.25
CA ASP A 553 -0.11 10.20 3.01
C ASP A 553 0.47 8.93 3.61
N ILE A 554 -0.22 8.37 4.60
CA ILE A 554 0.23 7.17 5.29
C ILE A 554 0.16 6.06 4.23
N GLU A 555 1.30 5.78 3.61
CA GLU A 555 1.53 4.55 2.85
C GLU A 555 1.26 3.40 3.83
N PRO A 556 0.49 2.34 3.49
CA PRO A 556 0.30 1.10 4.25
C PRO A 556 1.27 0.00 3.81
#